data_AF-A0A7Y8M1Z5-F1
#
_entry.id   AF-A0A7Y8M1Z5-F1
#
_cell.length_a   1.000
_cell.length_b   1.000
_cell.length_c   1.000
_cell.angle_alpha   90.00
_cell.angle_beta   90.00
_cell.angle_gamma   90.00
#
_symmetry.space_group_name_H-M   'P 1'
#
loop_
_entity.id
_entity.type
_entity.pdbx_description
1 polymer ?
#
loop_
_entity_poly.entity_id
_entity_poly.type
_entity_poly.pdbx_seq_one_letter_code
_entity_poly.pdbx_strand_id
1 'polypeptide(L)'
;MDKIVLPYEPTIIVYYCDSNDINAGEKAEAISARFREFAASVHARLPDTQVFFVSINQAPQKQDRRDVVDDANRLVRGYCLTDRRLGFIEVKPGLFDGEGNPRLELCLEDKLHFKPHAYAEFAAVIKPIIAKAWGKRPAPAPGHNCGRGPRRRQSGRQQHEGGATSHPPGCVEAVFGHTSAGQGRPS
;
A
#
# COMPACT_ATOMS: atom_id res chain seq x y z
N MET A 1 -12.08 -4.47 -4.90
CA MET A 1 -12.59 -3.43 -3.99
C MET A 1 -13.65 -3.99 -3.03
N ASP A 2 -14.84 -4.38 -3.54
CA ASP A 2 -16.03 -4.69 -2.70
C ASP A 2 -15.89 -5.87 -1.75
N LYS A 3 -15.03 -6.84 -2.07
CA LYS A 3 -14.84 -8.06 -1.27
C LYS A 3 -13.67 -8.00 -0.29
N ILE A 4 -12.74 -7.05 -0.46
CA ILE A 4 -11.43 -7.06 0.22
C ILE A 4 -11.16 -5.76 0.96
N VAL A 5 -11.53 -4.60 0.41
CA VAL A 5 -11.22 -3.31 1.04
C VAL A 5 -12.41 -2.86 1.88
N LEU A 6 -13.58 -2.76 1.25
CA LEU A 6 -14.74 -2.09 1.82
C LEU A 6 -15.40 -2.82 3.01
N PRO A 7 -15.37 -4.16 3.11
CA PRO A 7 -15.90 -4.86 4.29
C PRO A 7 -15.17 -4.55 5.60
N TYR A 8 -13.93 -4.03 5.53
CA TYR A 8 -13.13 -3.68 6.70
C TYR A 8 -13.33 -2.24 7.16
N GLU A 9 -14.10 -1.44 6.41
CA GLU A 9 -14.34 -0.02 6.66
C GLU A 9 -13.05 0.73 7.05
N PRO A 10 -11.96 0.60 6.27
CA PRO A 10 -10.66 1.08 6.67
C PRO A 10 -10.67 2.60 6.77
N THR A 11 -10.03 3.08 7.82
CA THR A 11 -9.85 4.50 8.07
C THR A 11 -8.62 5.08 7.39
N ILE A 12 -7.64 4.21 7.09
CA ILE A 12 -6.46 4.51 6.30
C ILE A 12 -6.22 3.35 5.33
N ILE A 13 -5.94 3.68 4.08
CA ILE A 13 -5.52 2.73 3.05
C ILE A 13 -4.11 3.13 2.59
N VAL A 14 -3.20 2.16 2.55
CA VAL A 14 -1.89 2.31 1.89
C VAL A 14 -1.96 1.56 0.56
N TYR A 15 -1.95 2.32 -0.53
CA TYR A 15 -2.02 1.84 -1.89
C TYR A 15 -0.61 1.71 -2.43
N TYR A 16 -0.10 0.48 -2.53
CA TYR A 16 1.16 0.17 -3.19
C TYR A 16 0.91 -0.74 -4.38
N CYS A 17 1.11 -0.21 -5.57
CA CYS A 17 1.08 -0.97 -6.81
C CYS A 17 2.46 -0.89 -7.42
N ASP A 18 3.10 -2.05 -7.52
CA ASP A 18 4.37 -2.15 -8.23
C ASP A 18 4.15 -1.83 -9.72
N SER A 19 5.26 -1.69 -10.42
CA SER A 19 5.44 -1.37 -11.82
C SER A 19 4.91 -2.42 -12.81
N ASN A 20 3.90 -3.23 -12.44
CA ASN A 20 3.26 -4.22 -13.32
C ASN A 20 2.49 -3.56 -14.46
N ASP A 21 1.79 -2.46 -14.20
CA ASP A 21 1.14 -1.68 -15.26
C ASP A 21 2.18 -1.15 -16.28
N ILE A 22 3.35 -0.73 -15.79
CA ILE A 22 4.48 -0.32 -16.63
C ILE A 22 5.00 -1.49 -17.48
N ASN A 23 4.99 -2.71 -16.94
CA ASN A 23 5.34 -3.93 -17.69
C ASN A 23 4.32 -4.24 -18.79
N ALA A 24 3.04 -3.99 -18.52
CA ALA A 24 1.95 -4.15 -19.48
C ALA A 24 1.92 -3.06 -20.57
N GLY A 25 2.82 -2.08 -20.53
CA GLY A 25 2.90 -1.00 -21.53
C GLY A 25 1.89 0.12 -21.30
N GLU A 26 1.35 0.23 -20.07
CA GLU A 26 0.41 1.28 -19.72
C GLU A 26 1.09 2.65 -19.67
N LYS A 27 0.35 3.67 -20.10
CA LYS A 27 0.80 5.06 -20.05
C LYS A 27 0.61 5.64 -18.65
N ALA A 28 1.41 6.65 -18.31
CA ALA A 28 1.35 7.34 -17.02
C ALA A 28 -0.06 7.87 -16.69
N GLU A 29 -0.78 8.38 -17.68
CA GLU A 29 -2.14 8.90 -17.53
C GLU A 29 -3.14 7.80 -17.16
N ALA A 30 -3.00 6.61 -17.75
CA ALA A 30 -3.87 5.47 -17.46
C ALA A 30 -3.67 4.97 -16.03
N ILE A 31 -2.41 4.88 -15.58
CA ILE A 31 -2.05 4.49 -14.21
C ILE A 31 -2.62 5.51 -13.21
N SER A 32 -2.43 6.81 -13.48
CA SER A 32 -2.98 7.88 -12.65
C SER A 32 -4.51 7.84 -12.62
N ALA A 33 -5.17 7.64 -13.77
CA ALA A 33 -6.63 7.56 -13.86
C ALA A 33 -7.19 6.40 -13.02
N ARG A 34 -6.58 5.21 -13.06
CA ARG A 34 -6.98 4.07 -12.23
C ARG A 34 -6.89 4.37 -10.74
N PHE A 35 -5.83 5.04 -10.31
CA PHE A 35 -5.74 5.46 -8.91
C PHE A 35 -6.83 6.47 -8.53
N ARG A 36 -7.14 7.42 -9.42
CA ARG A 36 -8.23 8.40 -9.20
C ARG A 36 -9.58 7.71 -9.06
N GLU A 37 -9.87 6.74 -9.94
CA GLU A 37 -11.10 5.93 -9.89
C GLU A 37 -11.19 5.10 -8.61
N PHE A 38 -10.06 4.48 -8.19
CA PHE A 38 -9.97 3.77 -6.92
C PHE A 38 -10.30 4.70 -5.75
N ALA A 39 -9.64 5.85 -5.65
CA ALA A 39 -9.83 6.80 -4.57
C ALA A 39 -11.26 7.35 -4.53
N ALA A 40 -11.83 7.68 -5.69
CA ALA A 40 -13.22 8.12 -5.80
C ALA A 40 -14.19 7.03 -5.30
N SER A 41 -13.94 5.77 -5.67
CA SER A 41 -14.77 4.63 -5.25
C SER A 41 -14.67 4.36 -3.74
N VAL A 42 -13.49 4.55 -3.14
CA VAL A 42 -13.33 4.50 -1.67
C VAL A 42 -14.14 5.62 -1.04
N HIS A 43 -13.92 6.87 -1.43
CA HIS A 43 -14.55 8.03 -0.79
C HIS A 43 -16.07 8.10 -0.99
N ALA A 44 -16.60 7.49 -2.04
CA ALA A 44 -18.05 7.36 -2.25
C ALA A 44 -18.72 6.50 -1.16
N ARG A 45 -17.99 5.54 -0.58
CA ARG A 45 -18.51 4.62 0.44
C ARG A 45 -17.97 4.87 1.84
N LEU A 46 -16.75 5.38 1.92
CA LEU A 46 -16.03 5.68 3.15
C LEU A 46 -15.45 7.11 3.04
N PRO A 47 -16.27 8.15 3.26
CA PRO A 47 -15.91 9.52 2.97
C PRO A 47 -14.77 10.06 3.85
N ASP A 48 -14.49 9.45 4.99
CA ASP A 48 -13.43 9.90 5.91
C ASP A 48 -12.13 9.09 5.78
N THR A 49 -12.08 8.09 4.91
CA THR A 49 -10.88 7.26 4.71
C THR A 49 -9.75 8.10 4.11
N GLN A 50 -8.57 8.00 4.70
CA GLN A 50 -7.36 8.54 4.08
C GLN A 50 -6.74 7.50 3.15
N VAL A 51 -6.29 7.90 1.96
CA VAL A 51 -5.66 7.01 0.98
C VAL A 51 -4.26 7.52 0.65
N PHE A 52 -3.24 6.72 0.97
CA PHE A 52 -1.85 7.03 0.69
C PHE A 52 -1.35 6.20 -0.47
N PHE A 53 -0.98 6.86 -1.58
CA PHE A 53 -0.28 6.21 -2.69
C PHE A 53 1.20 6.13 -2.38
N VAL A 54 1.78 4.93 -2.43
CA VAL A 54 3.22 4.73 -2.35
C VAL A 54 3.80 4.81 -3.75
N SER A 55 4.80 5.67 -3.96
CA SER A 55 5.43 5.91 -5.26
C SER A 55 5.82 4.61 -5.95
N ILE A 56 5.56 4.52 -7.25
CA ILE A 56 5.99 3.40 -8.08
C ILE A 56 7.52 3.38 -8.06
N ASN A 57 8.07 2.22 -7.72
CA ASN A 57 9.51 2.05 -7.63
C ASN A 57 10.17 2.09 -9.01
N GLN A 58 11.29 2.83 -9.12
CA GLN A 58 12.18 2.83 -10.28
C GLN A 58 13.08 1.59 -10.25
N ALA A 59 12.51 0.41 -10.50
CA ALA A 59 13.29 -0.83 -10.53
C ALA A 59 14.42 -0.75 -11.59
N PRO A 60 15.67 -1.15 -11.30
CA PRO A 60 16.76 -1.10 -12.26
C PRO A 60 16.49 -1.90 -13.55
N GLN A 61 15.67 -2.96 -13.48
CA GLN A 61 15.23 -3.69 -14.67
C GLN A 61 14.42 -2.83 -15.67
N LYS A 62 13.85 -1.71 -15.21
CA LYS A 62 12.92 -0.85 -15.97
C LYS A 62 13.50 0.51 -16.31
N GLN A 63 14.83 0.61 -16.43
CA GLN A 63 15.51 1.86 -16.73
C GLN A 63 15.02 2.50 -18.05
N ASP A 64 14.67 1.70 -19.04
CA ASP A 64 14.08 2.11 -20.32
C ASP A 64 12.69 2.77 -20.18
N ARG A 65 12.00 2.54 -19.07
CA ARG A 65 10.64 3.05 -18.80
C ARG A 65 10.58 4.01 -17.62
N ARG A 66 11.75 4.50 -17.19
CA ARG A 66 11.88 5.42 -16.06
C ARG A 66 11.01 6.66 -16.22
N ASP A 67 10.95 7.22 -17.42
CA ASP A 67 10.16 8.42 -17.70
C ASP A 67 8.67 8.19 -17.47
N VAL A 68 8.15 7.02 -17.83
CA VAL A 68 6.74 6.66 -17.59
C VAL A 68 6.47 6.53 -16.09
N VAL A 69 7.41 5.95 -15.34
CA VAL A 69 7.32 5.85 -13.88
C VAL A 69 7.32 7.25 -13.24
N ASP A 70 8.21 8.13 -13.68
CA ASP A 70 8.33 9.48 -13.16
C ASP A 70 7.09 10.33 -13.48
N ASP A 71 6.58 10.23 -14.69
CA ASP A 71 5.34 10.90 -15.08
C ASP A 71 4.13 10.36 -14.31
N ALA A 72 4.02 9.05 -14.12
CA ALA A 72 2.94 8.45 -13.33
C ALA A 72 3.00 8.94 -11.87
N ASN A 73 4.19 8.89 -11.25
CA ASN A 73 4.40 9.39 -9.89
C ASN A 73 4.09 10.88 -9.78
N ARG A 74 4.50 11.70 -10.77
CA ARG A 74 4.21 13.14 -10.82
C ARG A 74 2.70 13.43 -10.91
N LEU A 75 1.99 12.74 -11.81
CA LEU A 75 0.55 12.90 -11.98
C LEU A 75 -0.22 12.47 -10.72
N VAL A 76 0.13 11.34 -10.12
CA VAL A 76 -0.49 10.85 -8.90
C VAL A 76 -0.20 11.80 -7.73
N ARG A 77 1.04 12.27 -7.57
CA ARG A 77 1.40 13.27 -6.57
C ARG A 77 0.57 14.54 -6.73
N GLY A 78 0.43 15.04 -7.97
CA GLY A 78 -0.42 16.19 -8.27
C GLY A 78 -1.88 15.98 -7.87
N TYR A 79 -2.44 14.81 -8.17
CA TYR A 79 -3.79 14.45 -7.75
C TYR A 79 -3.95 14.38 -6.22
N CYS A 80 -2.96 13.82 -5.50
CA CYS A 80 -3.01 13.75 -4.04
C CYS A 80 -3.04 15.14 -3.38
N LEU A 81 -2.56 16.20 -4.05
CA LEU A 81 -2.65 17.57 -3.53
C LEU A 81 -4.06 18.18 -3.62
N THR A 82 -4.97 17.58 -4.40
CA THR A 82 -6.33 18.11 -4.61
C THR A 82 -7.31 17.79 -3.48
N ASP A 83 -6.98 16.81 -2.62
CA ASP A 83 -7.85 16.36 -1.53
C ASP A 83 -6.99 16.01 -0.31
N ARG A 84 -7.30 16.60 0.85
CA ARG A 84 -6.54 16.38 2.09
C ARG A 84 -6.62 14.96 2.63
N ARG A 85 -7.57 14.15 2.15
CA ARG A 85 -7.68 12.73 2.47
C ARG A 85 -6.68 11.89 1.68
N LEU A 86 -6.08 12.45 0.63
CA LEU A 86 -5.09 11.78 -0.20
C LEU A 86 -3.67 12.14 0.23
N GLY A 87 -2.77 11.18 0.14
CA GLY A 87 -1.35 11.35 0.41
C GLY A 87 -0.49 10.67 -0.64
N PHE A 88 0.70 11.21 -0.86
CA PHE A 88 1.74 10.57 -1.67
C PHE A 88 2.95 10.28 -0.79
N ILE A 89 3.40 9.03 -0.78
CA ILE A 89 4.56 8.58 -0.03
C ILE A 89 5.68 8.29 -1.04
N GLU A 90 6.73 9.07 -0.96
CA GLU A 90 7.93 8.91 -1.80
C GLU A 90 8.90 7.95 -1.12
N VAL A 91 9.06 6.74 -1.67
CA VAL A 91 9.96 5.72 -1.11
C VAL A 91 11.34 5.71 -1.77
N LYS A 92 11.55 6.46 -2.88
CA LYS A 92 12.84 6.54 -3.56
C LYS A 92 14.02 6.85 -2.61
N PRO A 93 13.93 7.77 -1.63
CA PRO A 93 15.04 8.06 -0.71
C PRO A 93 15.55 6.86 0.10
N GLY A 94 14.74 5.82 0.31
CA GLY A 94 15.19 4.59 0.99
C GLY A 94 15.86 3.58 0.04
N LEU A 95 15.60 3.70 -1.27
CA LEU A 95 15.96 2.70 -2.28
C LEU A 95 17.08 3.17 -3.21
N PHE A 96 17.44 4.44 -3.13
CA PHE A 96 18.47 5.09 -3.92
C PHE A 96 19.51 5.72 -3.00
N ASP A 97 20.75 5.76 -3.45
CA ASP A 97 21.82 6.45 -2.74
C ASP A 97 21.73 7.98 -2.93
N GLY A 98 22.65 8.72 -2.30
CA GLY A 98 22.72 10.18 -2.38
C GLY A 98 23.07 10.72 -3.78
N GLU A 99 23.56 9.86 -4.68
CA GLU A 99 23.88 10.20 -6.06
C GLU A 99 22.71 9.89 -7.01
N GLY A 100 21.65 9.24 -6.49
CA GLY A 100 20.47 8.87 -7.25
C GLY A 100 20.63 7.57 -8.02
N ASN A 101 21.59 6.71 -7.64
CA ASN A 101 21.70 5.35 -8.16
C ASN A 101 20.85 4.38 -7.31
N PRO A 102 20.25 3.33 -7.91
CA PRO A 102 19.56 2.31 -7.15
C PRO A 102 20.53 1.56 -6.23
N ARG A 103 20.12 1.33 -4.98
CA ARG A 103 20.82 0.48 -4.02
C ARG A 103 20.67 -1.00 -4.39
N LEU A 104 21.53 -1.48 -5.29
CA LEU A 104 21.43 -2.84 -5.86
C LEU A 104 21.52 -3.95 -4.79
N GLU A 105 22.12 -3.67 -3.63
CA GLU A 105 22.15 -4.60 -2.50
C GLU A 105 20.76 -4.90 -1.93
N LEU A 106 19.78 -4.03 -2.15
CA LEU A 106 18.37 -4.19 -1.76
C LEU A 106 17.57 -5.03 -2.75
N CYS A 107 18.04 -5.18 -3.99
CA CYS A 107 17.35 -5.91 -5.05
C CYS A 107 17.78 -7.39 -5.07
N LEU A 108 16.88 -8.26 -5.55
CA LEU A 108 17.23 -9.61 -6.01
C LEU A 108 18.02 -9.52 -7.32
N GLU A 109 18.57 -10.66 -7.74
CA GLU A 109 19.36 -10.78 -8.97
C GLU A 109 18.58 -10.39 -10.23
N ASP A 110 17.25 -10.53 -10.20
CA ASP A 110 16.36 -10.10 -11.28
C ASP A 110 16.26 -8.57 -11.45
N LYS A 111 16.83 -7.80 -10.51
CA LYS A 111 16.81 -6.33 -10.48
C LYS A 111 15.40 -5.73 -10.52
N LEU A 112 14.39 -6.51 -10.13
CA LEU A 112 12.99 -6.15 -10.10
C LEU A 112 12.47 -6.22 -8.67
N HIS A 113 12.62 -7.39 -8.05
CA HIS A 113 12.07 -7.66 -6.74
C HIS A 113 13.05 -7.28 -5.64
N PHE A 114 12.51 -6.94 -4.49
CA PHE A 114 13.29 -6.57 -3.32
C PHE A 114 13.63 -7.78 -2.45
N LYS A 115 14.84 -7.78 -1.89
CA LYS A 115 15.21 -8.70 -0.81
C LYS A 115 14.37 -8.40 0.44
N PRO A 116 14.16 -9.40 1.32
CA PRO A 116 13.36 -9.21 2.53
C PRO A 116 13.78 -8.01 3.40
N HIS A 117 15.08 -7.71 3.52
CA HIS A 117 15.55 -6.58 4.32
C HIS A 117 15.26 -5.21 3.72
N ALA A 118 15.06 -5.10 2.40
CA ALA A 118 14.71 -3.84 1.76
C ALA A 118 13.34 -3.31 2.21
N TYR A 119 12.42 -4.20 2.61
CA TYR A 119 11.12 -3.78 3.17
C TYR A 119 11.25 -3.03 4.50
N ALA A 120 12.39 -3.15 5.20
CA ALA A 120 12.68 -2.31 6.36
C ALA A 120 12.83 -0.84 5.96
N GLU A 121 13.41 -0.56 4.79
CA GLU A 121 13.56 0.79 4.23
C GLU A 121 12.20 1.40 3.87
N PHE A 122 11.34 0.62 3.19
CA PHE A 122 9.95 1.00 2.94
C PHE A 122 9.22 1.33 4.24
N ALA A 123 9.33 0.43 5.23
CA ALA A 123 8.67 0.59 6.51
C ALA A 123 9.16 1.83 7.27
N ALA A 124 10.45 2.14 7.22
CA ALA A 124 11.03 3.33 7.85
C ALA A 124 10.44 4.63 7.29
N VAL A 125 10.11 4.66 6.00
CA VAL A 125 9.44 5.80 5.35
C VAL A 125 7.92 5.82 5.64
N ILE A 126 7.25 4.69 5.46
CA ILE A 126 5.77 4.61 5.51
C ILE A 126 5.25 4.75 6.94
N LYS A 127 5.83 4.03 7.91
CA LYS A 127 5.33 3.97 9.30
C LYS A 127 5.11 5.34 9.96
N PRO A 128 6.08 6.28 9.96
CA PRO A 128 5.87 7.57 10.62
C PRO A 128 4.73 8.39 9.98
N ILE A 129 4.56 8.29 8.65
CA ILE A 129 3.48 8.98 7.93
C ILE A 129 2.12 8.43 8.36
N ILE A 130 1.99 7.10 8.36
CA ILE A 130 0.74 6.43 8.74
C ILE A 130 0.45 6.63 10.23
N ALA A 131 1.44 6.55 11.12
CA ALA A 131 1.26 6.81 12.55
C ALA A 131 0.74 8.24 12.81
N LYS A 132 1.29 9.24 12.11
CA LYS A 132 0.83 10.63 12.18
C LYS A 132 -0.61 10.78 11.67
N ALA A 133 -0.94 10.14 10.55
CA ALA A 133 -2.29 10.15 9.99
C ALA A 133 -3.31 9.48 10.93
N TRP A 134 -2.91 8.36 11.55
CA TRP A 134 -3.72 7.62 12.51
C TRP A 134 -4.03 8.43 13.76
N GLY A 135 -3.02 9.11 14.32
CA GLY A 135 -3.20 9.96 15.50
C GLY A 135 -4.08 11.20 15.27
N LYS A 136 -4.25 11.63 14.01
CA LYS A 136 -5.11 12.77 13.64
C LYS A 136 -6.56 12.38 13.35
N ARG A 137 -6.88 11.09 13.35
CA ARG A 137 -8.23 10.65 12.99
C ARG A 137 -9.24 11.06 14.07
N PRO A 138 -10.44 11.55 13.70
CA PRO A 138 -11.51 11.72 14.67
C PRO A 138 -11.79 10.39 15.39
N ALA A 139 -12.12 10.49 16.68
CA ALA A 139 -12.53 9.31 17.45
C ALA A 139 -13.71 8.62 16.74
N PRO A 140 -13.77 7.28 16.73
CA PRO A 140 -14.92 6.59 16.16
C PRO A 140 -16.19 7.07 16.84
N ALA A 141 -17.26 7.29 16.05
CA ALA A 141 -18.55 7.67 16.59
C ALA A 141 -19.00 6.67 17.67
N PRO A 142 -19.61 7.12 18.79
CA PRO A 142 -20.11 6.22 19.81
C PRO A 142 -21.12 5.26 19.18
N GLY A 143 -20.77 3.96 19.14
CA GLY A 143 -21.55 2.90 18.49
C GLY A 143 -20.78 2.11 17.43
N HIS A 144 -19.64 2.61 16.93
CA HIS A 144 -18.75 1.83 16.06
C HIS A 144 -17.87 0.88 16.88
N ASN A 145 -18.39 -0.31 17.12
CA ASN A 145 -17.62 -1.42 17.67
C ASN A 145 -16.69 -1.92 16.55
N CYS A 146 -15.44 -1.46 16.51
CA CYS A 146 -14.40 -2.09 15.68
C CYS A 146 -14.40 -3.58 16.03
N GLY A 147 -15.01 -4.39 15.15
CA GLY A 147 -15.30 -5.77 15.40
C GLY A 147 -14.02 -6.51 15.78
N ARG A 148 -14.04 -7.15 16.95
CA ARG A 148 -13.19 -8.31 17.19
C ARG A 148 -13.39 -9.22 15.97
N GLY A 149 -12.32 -9.50 15.23
CA GLY A 149 -12.35 -10.45 14.12
C GLY A 149 -13.06 -11.75 14.51
N PRO A 150 -13.54 -12.54 13.52
CA PRO A 150 -14.42 -13.68 13.78
C PRO A 150 -13.80 -14.57 14.87
N ARG A 151 -14.47 -14.69 16.01
CA ARG A 151 -14.07 -15.61 17.07
C ARG A 151 -14.10 -17.02 16.46
N ARG A 152 -12.93 -17.60 16.22
CA ARG A 152 -12.80 -19.05 15.97
C ARG A 152 -13.55 -19.75 17.12
N ARG A 153 -14.60 -20.51 16.79
CA ARG A 153 -15.17 -21.49 17.71
C ARG A 153 -14.06 -22.50 18.01
N GLN A 154 -13.44 -22.38 19.18
CA GLN A 154 -12.64 -23.47 19.73
C GLN A 154 -13.63 -24.52 20.26
N SER A 155 -13.84 -25.58 19.49
CA SER A 155 -14.23 -26.87 20.06
C SER A 155 -13.06 -27.36 20.92
N GLY A 156 -13.32 -27.63 22.20
CA GLY A 156 -12.31 -27.78 23.24
C GLY A 156 -11.29 -28.90 23.03
N ARG A 157 -10.12 -28.76 23.68
CA ARG A 157 -9.69 -29.57 24.84
C ARG A 157 -8.30 -29.10 25.32
N GLN A 158 -8.16 -29.07 26.64
CA GLN A 158 -6.94 -29.14 27.47
C GLN A 158 -5.98 -27.94 27.59
N GLN A 159 -5.78 -27.61 28.87
CA GLN A 159 -4.90 -26.64 29.48
C GLN A 159 -3.44 -27.12 29.41
N HIS A 160 -2.49 -26.21 29.25
CA HIS A 160 -1.27 -26.14 30.05
C HIS A 160 -0.60 -24.75 29.85
N GLU A 161 -0.10 -24.21 30.94
CA GLU A 161 0.41 -22.86 31.14
C GLU A 161 1.75 -22.58 30.45
N GLY A 162 2.02 -21.31 30.11
CA GLY A 162 3.36 -20.84 29.77
C GLY A 162 3.43 -19.48 29.07
N GLY A 163 3.86 -18.43 29.80
CA GLY A 163 4.63 -17.31 29.26
C GLY A 163 3.87 -16.18 28.54
N ALA A 164 3.49 -15.15 29.31
CA ALA A 164 3.05 -13.87 28.76
C ALA A 164 4.21 -13.11 28.10
N THR A 165 4.09 -12.79 26.81
CA THR A 165 4.70 -11.59 26.23
C THR A 165 3.60 -10.80 25.51
N SER A 166 3.19 -9.71 26.14
CA SER A 166 2.20 -8.78 25.63
C SER A 166 2.80 -7.93 24.50
N HIS A 167 2.38 -8.15 23.26
CA HIS A 167 2.51 -7.18 22.17
C HIS A 167 1.16 -6.48 21.97
N PRO A 168 1.10 -5.14 21.86
CA PRO A 168 -0.16 -4.44 21.60
C PRO A 168 -0.66 -4.74 20.17
N PRO A 169 -1.98 -4.88 19.96
CA PRO A 169 -2.55 -5.17 18.64
C PRO A 169 -2.63 -3.87 17.83
N GLY A 170 -1.56 -3.55 17.11
CA GLY A 170 -1.55 -2.52 16.07
C GLY A 170 -1.63 -3.18 14.70
N CYS A 171 -2.83 -3.58 14.26
CA CYS A 171 -3.02 -4.01 12.87
C CYS A 171 -2.94 -2.79 11.95
N VAL A 172 -1.78 -2.60 11.31
CA VAL A 172 -1.68 -1.84 10.07
C VAL A 172 -1.98 -2.84 8.96
N GLU A 173 -3.24 -2.91 8.52
CA GLU A 173 -3.59 -3.68 7.32
C GLU A 173 -3.19 -2.88 6.07
N ALA A 174 -2.10 -3.31 5.43
CA ALA A 174 -1.78 -2.92 4.07
C ALA A 174 -2.64 -3.79 3.14
N VAL A 175 -3.61 -3.19 2.45
CA VAL A 175 -4.33 -3.89 1.38
C VAL A 175 -3.47 -3.86 0.13
N PHE A 176 -2.73 -4.95 -0.11
CA PHE A 176 -2.03 -5.17 -1.38
C PHE A 176 -3.05 -5.52 -2.46
N GLY A 177 -3.33 -4.57 -3.35
CA GLY A 177 -4.12 -4.82 -4.54
C GLY A 177 -3.31 -5.63 -5.55
N HIS A 178 -3.51 -6.94 -5.62
CA HIS A 178 -3.10 -7.73 -6.78
C HIS A 178 -4.13 -7.56 -7.91
N THR A 179 -3.79 -6.78 -8.93
CA THR A 179 -4.42 -6.89 -10.25
C THR A 179 -3.72 -8.01 -11.02
N SER A 180 -4.29 -9.22 -10.96
CA SER A 180 -3.92 -10.28 -11.89
C SER A 180 -4.59 -9.99 -13.23
N ALA A 181 -3.79 -9.62 -14.24
CA ALA A 181 -4.25 -9.62 -15.63
C ALA A 181 -4.52 -11.08 -16.03
N GLY A 182 -5.76 -11.34 -16.45
CA GLY A 182 -6.23 -12.68 -16.79
C GLY A 182 -5.35 -13.36 -17.84
N GLN A 183 -4.75 -14.49 -17.49
CA GLN A 183 -4.22 -15.43 -18.45
C GLN A 183 -5.38 -16.29 -18.97
N GLY A 184 -5.58 -16.25 -20.29
CA GLY A 184 -6.57 -17.05 -21.00
C GLY A 184 -6.37 -18.55 -20.77
N ARG A 185 -7.49 -19.27 -20.68
CA ARG A 185 -7.51 -20.74 -20.75
C ARG A 185 -7.16 -21.18 -22.18
N PRO A 186 -6.24 -22.13 -22.40
CA PRO A 186 -6.30 -22.96 -23.58
C PRO A 186 -7.33 -24.08 -23.39
N SER A 187 -7.82 -24.57 -24.53
CA SER A 187 -8.96 -25.45 -24.75
C SER A 187 -8.91 -26.81 -24.06
#